data_AF-K1Z6V6-F1
#
_entry.id   AF-K1Z6V6-F1
#
_cell.length_a   1.000
_cell.length_b   1.000
_cell.length_c   1.000
_cell.angle_alpha   90.00
_cell.angle_beta   90.00
_cell.angle_gamma   90.00
#
_symmetry.space_group_name_H-M   'P 1'
#
loop_
_entity.id
_entity.type
_entity.pdbx_description
1 polymer ?
#
loop_
_entity_poly.entity_id
_entity_poly.type
_entity_poly.pdbx_seq_one_letter_code
_entity_poly.pdbx_strand_id
1 'polypeptide(L)'
;MSERARSHIVLITDSYPPEIRSASHLMLELADELLRRGFQVTVVTSWPQYNLDDTAMPQFQECMNERGIRVIRMKHLPHHNVPFFIRGIAQLILPYLFIRKIKQYVHEKIDSVMVYSPPLPLAFVGAWVKKKYHARYFLNIQDLFPHNAIDLGVLNNKILIAFFRWMERKAYQQADVITTH
;
A
#
# COMPACT_ATOMS: atom_id res chain seq x y z
N MET A 1 -23.23 25.28 13.56
CA MET A 1 -22.57 23.97 13.80
C MET A 1 -21.17 24.06 13.22
N SER A 2 -20.14 23.99 14.07
CA SER A 2 -18.74 24.04 13.64
C SER A 2 -18.42 22.76 12.86
N GLU A 3 -18.08 22.91 11.59
CA GLU A 3 -17.59 21.86 10.71
C GLU A 3 -16.27 21.34 11.29
N ARG A 4 -16.32 20.29 12.13
CA ARG A 4 -15.09 19.61 12.56
C ARG A 4 -14.39 19.12 11.30
N ALA A 5 -13.15 19.57 11.10
CA ALA A 5 -12.31 19.08 10.01
C ALA A 5 -12.31 17.54 10.04
N ARG A 6 -12.74 16.91 8.94
CA ARG A 6 -12.80 15.45 8.82
C ARG A 6 -11.37 14.91 8.92
N SER A 7 -11.14 13.96 9.81
CA SER A 7 -9.84 13.31 9.92
C SER A 7 -9.50 12.59 8.62
N HIS A 8 -8.27 12.74 8.15
CA HIS A 8 -7.81 12.20 6.88
C HIS A 8 -7.03 10.90 7.09
N ILE A 9 -7.52 9.83 6.46
CA ILE A 9 -6.91 8.50 6.47
C ILE A 9 -6.37 8.19 5.07
N VAL A 10 -5.10 7.81 5.00
CA VAL A 10 -4.47 7.31 3.78
C VAL A 10 -4.33 5.80 3.86
N LEU A 11 -4.90 5.11 2.88
CA LEU A 11 -4.77 3.67 2.68
C LEU A 11 -3.70 3.41 1.62
N ILE A 12 -2.71 2.57 1.93
CA ILE A 12 -1.62 2.20 1.04
C ILE A 12 -1.74 0.70 0.76
N THR A 13 -1.90 0.35 -0.51
CA THR A 13 -2.07 -1.04 -0.97
C THR A 13 -1.43 -1.19 -2.35
N ASP A 14 -1.00 -2.39 -2.73
CA ASP A 14 -0.56 -2.67 -4.10
C ASP A 14 -1.71 -3.15 -5.02
N SER A 15 -2.91 -3.32 -4.45
CA SER A 15 -4.08 -3.91 -5.10
C SER A 15 -5.31 -3.09 -4.74
N TYR A 16 -6.03 -2.61 -5.75
CA TYR A 16 -7.30 -1.91 -5.60
C TYR A 16 -8.13 -2.08 -6.87
N PRO A 17 -9.48 -1.96 -6.82
CA PRO A 17 -10.30 -2.03 -8.03
C PRO A 17 -9.83 -1.07 -9.12
N PRO A 18 -9.93 -1.48 -10.40
CA PRO A 18 -10.74 -2.58 -10.96
C PRO A 18 -10.08 -3.96 -10.91
N GLU A 19 -8.86 -4.07 -10.39
CA GLU A 19 -8.15 -5.35 -10.38
C GLU A 19 -8.83 -6.35 -9.44
N ILE A 20 -9.22 -7.51 -9.98
CA ILE A 20 -9.98 -8.52 -9.24
C ILE A 20 -9.03 -9.41 -8.45
N ARG A 21 -8.87 -9.09 -7.16
CA ARG A 21 -8.14 -9.86 -6.14
C ARG A 21 -8.82 -9.68 -4.78
N SER A 22 -8.65 -10.64 -3.87
CA SER A 22 -9.21 -10.55 -2.52
C SER A 22 -8.78 -9.28 -1.78
N ALA A 23 -7.50 -8.90 -1.89
CA ALA A 23 -6.97 -7.67 -1.31
C ALA A 23 -7.64 -6.40 -1.89
N SER A 24 -7.94 -6.38 -3.19
CA SER A 24 -8.64 -5.26 -3.83
C SER A 24 -10.04 -5.06 -3.24
N HIS A 25 -10.82 -6.14 -3.10
CA HIS A 25 -12.17 -6.08 -2.54
C HIS A 25 -12.15 -5.61 -1.08
N LEU A 26 -11.28 -6.21 -0.26
CA LEU A 26 -11.12 -5.83 1.15
C LEU A 26 -10.76 -4.35 1.30
N MET A 27 -9.81 -3.85 0.49
CA MET A 27 -9.40 -2.45 0.54
C MET A 27 -10.49 -1.49 0.08
N LEU A 28 -11.32 -1.88 -0.90
CA LEU A 28 -12.49 -1.11 -1.33
C LEU A 28 -13.53 -1.03 -0.20
N GLU A 29 -13.90 -2.17 0.39
CA GLU A 29 -14.88 -2.22 1.48
C GLU A 29 -14.43 -1.39 2.68
N LEU A 30 -13.14 -1.47 3.03
CA LEU A 30 -12.55 -0.66 4.09
C LEU A 30 -12.63 0.84 3.75
N ALA A 31 -12.29 1.22 2.52
CA ALA A 31 -12.31 2.62 2.10
C ALA A 31 -13.74 3.20 2.11
N ASP A 32 -14.72 2.43 1.61
CA ASP A 32 -16.14 2.80 1.63
C ASP A 32 -16.67 2.94 3.06
N GLU A 33 -16.32 2.00 3.94
CA GLU A 33 -16.77 2.03 5.33
C GLU A 33 -16.16 3.19 6.12
N LEU A 34 -14.88 3.51 5.89
CA LEU A 34 -14.25 4.70 6.47
C LEU A 34 -14.91 5.99 5.95
N LEU A 35 -15.22 6.06 4.66
CA LEU A 35 -15.92 7.21 4.09
C LEU A 35 -17.32 7.39 4.71
N ARG A 36 -18.09 6.31 4.86
CA ARG A 36 -19.42 6.32 5.51
C ARG A 36 -19.37 6.81 6.95
N ARG A 37 -18.29 6.51 7.67
CA ARG A 37 -18.05 6.98 9.04
C ARG A 37 -17.62 8.45 9.11
N GLY A 38 -17.51 9.13 7.98
CA GLY A 38 -17.24 10.57 7.90
C GLY A 38 -15.75 10.93 7.80
N PHE A 39 -14.87 9.97 7.56
CA PHE A 39 -13.45 10.25 7.30
C PHE A 39 -13.24 10.77 5.88
N GLN A 40 -12.20 11.59 5.71
CA GLN A 40 -11.63 11.82 4.38
C GLN A 40 -10.73 10.62 4.07
N VAL A 41 -10.91 9.99 2.91
CA VAL A 41 -10.17 8.78 2.54
C VAL A 41 -9.40 9.01 1.25
N THR A 42 -8.10 8.74 1.30
CA THR A 42 -7.25 8.65 0.10
C THR A 42 -6.67 7.25 0.00
N VAL A 43 -6.84 6.60 -1.14
CA VAL A 43 -6.19 5.32 -1.47
C VAL A 43 -5.01 5.61 -2.39
N VAL A 44 -3.83 5.14 -2.02
CA VAL A 44 -2.62 5.17 -2.85
C VAL A 44 -2.31 3.75 -3.25
N THR A 45 -2.35 3.48 -4.56
CA THR A 45 -2.28 2.12 -5.09
C THR A 45 -1.51 2.00 -6.40
N SER A 46 -1.18 0.77 -6.76
CA SER A 46 -0.59 0.44 -8.05
C SER A 46 -1.60 0.58 -9.19
N TRP A 47 -1.08 0.84 -10.39
CA TRP A 47 -1.89 0.78 -11.61
C TRP A 47 -2.40 -0.65 -11.83
N PRO A 48 -3.69 -0.85 -12.14
CA PRO A 48 -4.24 -2.18 -12.35
C PRO A 48 -3.63 -2.78 -13.62
N GLN A 49 -3.09 -4.00 -13.51
CA GLN A 49 -2.39 -4.69 -14.61
C GLN A 49 -2.95 -6.08 -14.90
N TYR A 50 -3.63 -6.72 -13.95
CA TYR A 50 -4.07 -8.11 -14.06
C TYR A 50 -5.56 -8.25 -13.71
N ASN A 51 -6.15 -9.35 -14.17
CA ASN A 51 -7.55 -9.74 -13.90
C ASN A 51 -8.52 -8.56 -14.01
N LEU A 52 -8.44 -7.90 -15.16
CA LEU A 52 -9.32 -6.81 -15.53
C LEU A 52 -10.54 -7.41 -16.21
N ASP A 53 -11.72 -6.92 -15.86
CA ASP A 53 -12.92 -7.21 -16.65
C ASP A 53 -12.81 -6.43 -17.98
N ASP A 54 -12.77 -7.14 -19.11
CA ASP A 54 -12.58 -6.57 -20.46
C ASP A 54 -13.66 -5.55 -20.83
N THR A 55 -14.78 -5.54 -20.10
CA THR A 55 -15.92 -4.64 -20.33
C THR A 55 -15.74 -3.25 -19.75
N ALA A 56 -14.75 -3.04 -18.89
CA ALA A 56 -14.48 -1.75 -18.25
C ALA A 56 -12.97 -1.55 -18.07
N MET A 57 -12.31 -1.02 -19.09
CA MET A 57 -11.08 -0.26 -18.89
C MET A 57 -11.43 1.23 -18.79
N PRO A 58 -11.81 1.76 -17.61
CA PRO A 58 -11.90 3.20 -17.44
C PRO A 58 -10.63 3.88 -17.94
N GLN A 59 -10.76 5.08 -18.50
CA GLN A 59 -9.64 5.99 -18.65
C GLN A 59 -9.17 6.41 -17.25
N PHE A 60 -8.32 5.58 -16.63
CA PHE A 60 -7.75 5.91 -15.33
C PHE A 60 -6.86 7.13 -15.47
N GLN A 61 -7.01 8.05 -14.52
CA GLN A 61 -6.05 9.11 -14.27
C GLN A 61 -5.16 8.71 -13.09
N GLU A 62 -3.99 9.33 -12.99
CA GLU A 62 -3.09 9.10 -11.86
C GLU A 62 -3.70 9.50 -10.52
N CYS A 63 -4.64 10.45 -10.51
CA CYS A 63 -5.41 10.82 -9.33
C CYS A 63 -6.86 11.08 -9.77
N MET A 64 -7.82 10.39 -9.17
CA MET A 64 -9.23 10.50 -9.51
C MET A 64 -10.10 10.38 -8.26
N ASN A 65 -11.27 11.01 -8.27
CA ASN A 65 -12.28 10.78 -7.24
C ASN A 65 -13.17 9.62 -7.68
N GLU A 66 -13.22 8.56 -6.87
CA GLU A 66 -14.07 7.39 -7.06
C GLU A 66 -15.08 7.33 -5.92
N ARG A 67 -16.31 7.75 -6.19
CA ARG A 67 -17.43 7.69 -5.23
C ARG A 67 -17.14 8.40 -3.89
N GLY A 68 -16.39 9.50 -3.94
CA GLY A 68 -15.99 10.28 -2.75
C GLY A 68 -14.63 9.89 -2.17
N ILE A 69 -13.98 8.84 -2.67
CA ILE A 69 -12.64 8.41 -2.28
C ILE A 69 -11.63 9.00 -3.27
N ARG A 70 -10.57 9.64 -2.78
CA ARG A 70 -9.46 10.03 -3.66
C ARG A 70 -8.59 8.81 -3.93
N VAL A 71 -8.48 8.39 -5.19
CA VAL A 71 -7.64 7.25 -5.57
C VAL A 71 -6.46 7.74 -6.40
N ILE A 72 -5.26 7.52 -5.89
CA ILE A 72 -3.98 7.85 -6.53
C ILE A 72 -3.35 6.57 -7.03
N ARG A 73 -3.27 6.41 -8.36
CA ARG A 73 -2.69 5.24 -9.02
C ARG A 73 -1.32 5.53 -9.58
N MET A 74 -0.44 4.54 -9.48
CA MET A 74 0.94 4.68 -9.88
C MET A 74 1.42 3.51 -10.75
N LYS A 75 2.03 3.82 -11.90
CA LYS A 75 2.64 2.82 -12.78
C LYS A 75 3.95 2.33 -12.17
N HIS A 76 4.05 1.03 -11.90
CA HIS A 76 5.24 0.39 -11.35
C HIS A 76 5.88 -0.53 -12.39
N LEU A 77 7.13 -0.93 -12.13
CA LEU A 77 7.82 -1.90 -12.99
C LEU A 77 7.06 -3.25 -12.99
N PRO A 78 7.05 -3.96 -14.12
CA PRO A 78 6.39 -5.25 -14.22
C PRO A 78 6.98 -6.25 -13.21
N HIS A 79 6.11 -6.94 -12.50
CA HIS A 79 6.48 -7.92 -11.47
C HIS A 79 5.89 -9.32 -11.75
N HIS A 80 5.03 -9.48 -12.76
CA HIS A 80 4.68 -10.77 -13.36
C HIS A 80 5.64 -11.14 -14.49
N ASN A 81 5.87 -12.45 -14.67
CA ASN A 81 6.67 -13.04 -15.75
C ASN A 81 8.10 -12.50 -15.84
N VAL A 82 8.59 -11.91 -14.75
CA VAL A 82 9.99 -11.48 -14.61
C VAL A 82 10.72 -12.39 -13.62
N PRO A 83 12.03 -12.61 -13.79
CA PRO A 83 12.86 -13.32 -12.83
C PRO A 83 12.65 -12.81 -11.40
N PHE A 84 12.71 -13.72 -10.42
CA PHE A 84 12.52 -13.43 -8.99
C PHE A 84 13.35 -12.23 -8.49
N PHE A 85 14.58 -12.10 -8.99
CA PHE A 85 15.46 -10.97 -8.67
C PHE A 85 14.91 -9.62 -9.17
N ILE A 86 14.38 -9.57 -10.40
CA ILE A 86 13.76 -8.36 -10.96
C ILE A 86 12.51 -7.99 -10.15
N ARG A 87 11.71 -8.98 -9.77
CA ARG A 87 10.55 -8.79 -8.89
C ARG A 87 10.96 -8.20 -7.53
N GLY A 88 12.04 -8.71 -6.94
CA GLY A 88 12.61 -8.17 -5.71
C GLY A 88 13.03 -6.71 -5.85
N ILE A 89 13.76 -6.35 -6.90
CA ILE A 89 14.15 -4.96 -7.18
C ILE A 89 12.92 -4.07 -7.37
N ALA A 90 11.93 -4.52 -8.14
CA ALA A 90 10.69 -3.77 -8.37
C ALA A 90 9.97 -3.46 -7.04
N GLN A 91 9.89 -4.44 -6.13
CA GLN A 91 9.33 -4.24 -4.80
C GLN A 91 10.14 -3.27 -3.94
N LEU A 92 11.47 -3.27 -4.03
CA LEU A 92 12.33 -2.33 -3.30
C LEU A 92 12.21 -0.89 -3.81
N ILE A 93 11.90 -0.69 -5.09
CA ILE A 93 11.68 0.63 -5.70
C ILE A 93 10.29 1.17 -5.36
N LEU A 94 9.31 0.28 -5.14
CA LEU A 94 7.90 0.63 -4.94
C LEU A 94 7.67 1.75 -3.89
N PRO A 95 8.32 1.73 -2.70
CA PRO A 95 8.11 2.75 -1.68
C PRO A 95 8.48 4.16 -2.18
N TYR A 96 9.56 4.28 -2.94
CA TYR A 96 9.99 5.57 -3.50
C TYR A 96 8.92 6.14 -4.44
N LEU A 97 8.33 5.28 -5.28
CA LEU A 97 7.33 5.71 -6.24
C LEU A 97 6.02 6.13 -5.54
N PHE A 98 5.60 5.40 -4.50
CA PHE A 98 4.45 5.75 -3.67
C PHE A 98 4.66 7.09 -2.95
N ILE A 99 5.81 7.28 -2.31
CA ILE A 99 6.16 8.56 -1.65
C ILE A 99 6.11 9.71 -2.66
N ARG A 100 6.63 9.52 -3.88
CA ARG A 100 6.60 10.55 -4.93
C ARG A 100 5.17 10.96 -5.27
N LYS A 101 4.25 9.99 -5.38
CA LYS A 101 2.84 10.27 -5.69
C LYS A 101 2.09 10.90 -4.53
N ILE A 102 2.35 10.48 -3.29
CA ILE A 102 1.80 11.15 -2.11
C ILE A 102 2.22 12.61 -2.07
N LYS A 103 3.52 12.91 -2.28
CA LYS A 103 4.01 14.30 -2.34
C LYS A 103 3.37 15.13 -3.47
N GLN A 104 3.05 14.48 -4.59
CA GLN A 104 2.48 15.15 -5.76
C GLN A 104 0.99 15.50 -5.59
N TYR A 105 0.22 14.67 -4.88
CA TYR A 105 -1.25 14.75 -4.86
C TYR A 105 -1.88 14.91 -3.48
N VAL A 106 -1.09 14.85 -2.42
CA VAL A 106 -1.57 15.01 -1.03
C VAL A 106 -0.84 16.18 -0.39
N HIS A 107 -1.57 17.29 -0.23
CA HIS A 107 -1.07 18.54 0.33
C HIS A 107 -1.70 18.85 1.68
N GLU A 108 -2.85 18.25 1.96
CA GLU A 108 -3.51 18.29 3.25
C GLU A 108 -2.77 17.47 4.32
N LYS A 109 -3.11 17.71 5.59
CA LYS A 109 -2.63 16.91 6.70
C LYS A 109 -3.15 15.47 6.56
N ILE A 110 -2.33 14.50 6.99
CA ILE A 110 -2.72 13.11 7.14
C ILE A 110 -2.75 12.81 8.64
N ASP A 111 -3.89 12.38 9.17
CA ASP A 111 -4.02 12.05 10.60
C ASP A 111 -3.69 10.57 10.86
N SER A 112 -3.93 9.70 9.88
CA SER A 112 -3.60 8.28 9.98
C SER A 112 -3.25 7.68 8.64
N VAL A 113 -2.38 6.67 8.66
CA VAL A 113 -1.99 5.88 7.49
C VAL A 113 -2.11 4.41 7.80
N MET A 114 -2.71 3.64 6.90
CA MET A 114 -2.79 2.20 6.96
C MET A 114 -2.11 1.58 5.75
N VAL A 115 -1.15 0.69 5.99
CA VAL A 115 -0.49 -0.08 4.94
C VAL A 115 -0.99 -1.50 4.97
N TYR A 116 -1.47 -1.99 3.83
CA TYR A 116 -1.74 -3.41 3.59
C TYR A 116 -0.49 -4.07 3.01
N SER A 117 0.00 -5.13 3.66
CA SER A 117 1.17 -5.91 3.25
C SER A 117 0.78 -7.37 3.01
N PRO A 118 1.17 -8.00 1.89
CA PRO A 118 2.29 -7.64 1.00
C PRO A 118 2.01 -6.48 0.01
N PRO A 119 3.08 -5.88 -0.58
CA PRO A 119 4.51 -6.18 -0.35
C PRO A 119 5.09 -5.44 0.87
N LEU A 120 5.93 -6.13 1.65
CA LEU A 120 6.54 -5.62 2.88
C LEU A 120 7.27 -4.27 2.76
N PRO A 121 7.98 -3.95 1.66
CA PRO A 121 8.59 -2.63 1.49
C PRO A 121 7.61 -1.46 1.61
N LEU A 122 6.31 -1.62 1.30
CA LEU A 122 5.33 -0.54 1.46
C LEU A 122 5.20 -0.07 2.92
N ALA A 123 5.59 -0.89 3.89
CA ALA A 123 5.64 -0.49 5.29
C ALA A 123 6.51 0.76 5.52
N PHE A 124 7.56 0.95 4.71
CA PHE A 124 8.39 2.16 4.78
C PHE A 124 7.69 3.41 4.28
N VAL A 125 6.68 3.28 3.40
CA VAL A 125 5.83 4.41 2.99
C VAL A 125 4.99 4.85 4.18
N GLY A 126 4.37 3.92 4.90
CA GLY A 126 3.61 4.22 6.12
C GLY A 126 4.47 4.91 7.18
N ALA A 127 5.68 4.41 7.42
CA ALA A 127 6.63 5.04 8.33
C ALA A 127 7.07 6.44 7.89
N TRP A 128 7.27 6.65 6.59
CA TRP A 128 7.56 7.97 6.03
C TRP A 128 6.39 8.93 6.24
N VAL A 129 5.16 8.50 5.97
CA VAL A 129 3.93 9.30 6.20
C VAL A 129 3.79 9.65 7.68
N LYS A 130 3.94 8.67 8.59
CA LYS A 130 3.96 8.90 10.04
C LYS A 130 4.93 10.00 10.43
N LYS A 131 6.19 9.89 9.99
CA LYS A 131 7.23 10.88 10.33
C LYS A 131 6.94 12.25 9.73
N LYS A 132 6.46 12.31 8.48
CA LYS A 132 6.24 13.57 7.76
C LYS A 132 5.01 14.34 8.25
N TYR A 133 3.94 13.64 8.61
CA TYR A 133 2.64 14.23 8.96
C TYR A 133 2.28 14.09 10.44
N HIS A 134 3.13 13.46 11.25
CA HIS A 134 2.82 13.06 12.63
C HIS A 134 1.54 12.21 12.72
N ALA A 135 1.33 11.38 11.69
CA ALA A 135 0.16 10.52 11.54
C ALA A 135 0.31 9.24 12.37
N ARG A 136 -0.81 8.67 12.82
CA ARG A 136 -0.82 7.32 13.41
C ARG A 136 -0.66 6.28 12.31
N TYR A 137 0.22 5.29 12.52
CA TYR A 137 0.56 4.28 11.53
C TYR A 137 0.07 2.88 11.91
N PHE A 138 -0.81 2.34 11.07
CA PHE A 138 -1.32 0.98 11.12
C PHE A 138 -0.66 0.13 10.04
N LEU A 139 -0.05 -0.99 10.41
CA LEU A 139 0.49 -1.97 9.48
C LEU A 139 -0.36 -3.24 9.53
N ASN A 140 -1.02 -3.56 8.44
CA ASN A 140 -1.79 -4.79 8.27
C ASN A 140 -0.94 -5.84 7.53
N ILE A 141 -0.69 -6.98 8.17
CA ILE A 141 0.19 -8.04 7.67
C ILE A 141 -0.65 -9.27 7.33
N GLN A 142 -0.52 -9.76 6.09
CA GLN A 142 -1.22 -10.95 5.58
C GLN A 142 -0.28 -12.11 5.25
N ASP A 143 1.03 -11.82 5.13
CA ASP A 143 2.04 -12.80 4.72
C ASP A 143 3.32 -12.58 5.54
N LEU A 144 3.92 -13.68 6.00
CA LEU A 144 5.17 -13.70 6.76
C LEU A 144 6.36 -13.80 5.81
N PHE A 145 6.52 -12.79 4.95
CA PHE A 145 7.75 -12.62 4.17
C PHE A 145 8.83 -11.96 5.04
N PRO A 146 10.09 -12.47 5.10
CA PRO A 146 10.70 -13.46 4.20
C PRO A 146 10.63 -14.92 4.66
N HIS A 147 9.98 -15.24 5.79
CA HIS A 147 9.95 -16.59 6.35
C HIS A 147 9.45 -17.63 5.34
N ASN A 148 8.31 -17.36 4.72
CA ASN A 148 7.72 -18.23 3.70
C ASN A 148 8.65 -18.46 2.50
N ALA A 149 9.42 -17.45 2.08
CA ALA A 149 10.36 -17.59 0.97
C ALA A 149 11.60 -18.42 1.32
N ILE A 150 12.00 -18.43 2.59
CA ILE A 150 13.10 -19.25 3.10
C ILE A 150 12.65 -20.71 3.18
N ASP A 151 11.47 -20.97 3.76
CA ASP A 151 10.94 -22.32 3.95
C ASP A 151 10.64 -23.03 2.63
N LEU A 152 10.17 -22.28 1.62
CA LEU A 152 9.96 -22.77 0.26
C LEU A 152 11.25 -22.93 -0.55
N GLY A 153 12.42 -22.60 0.01
CA GLY A 153 13.71 -22.69 -0.67
C GLY A 153 13.88 -21.69 -1.83
N VAL A 154 13.03 -20.66 -1.92
CA VAL A 154 13.13 -19.60 -2.94
C VAL A 154 14.24 -18.62 -2.58
N LEU A 155 14.45 -18.38 -1.28
CA LEU A 155 15.46 -17.46 -0.74
C LEU A 155 16.50 -18.22 0.10
N ASN A 156 17.62 -18.59 -0.52
CA ASN A 156 18.68 -19.39 0.13
C ASN A 156 19.96 -18.59 0.46
N ASN A 157 20.12 -17.40 -0.11
CA ASN A 157 21.31 -16.61 0.09
C ASN A 157 21.31 -15.96 1.50
N LYS A 158 22.27 -16.34 2.35
CA LYS A 158 22.37 -15.87 3.75
C LYS A 158 22.41 -14.34 3.89
N ILE A 159 23.02 -13.63 2.94
CA ILE A 159 23.11 -12.16 2.96
C ILE A 159 21.73 -11.56 2.66
N LEU A 160 21.04 -12.07 1.64
CA LEU A 160 19.68 -11.62 1.31
C LEU A 160 18.69 -11.96 2.42
N ILE A 161 18.80 -13.13 3.04
CA ILE A 161 18.00 -13.52 4.21
C ILE A 161 18.19 -12.53 5.35
N ALA A 162 19.45 -12.20 5.68
CA ALA A 162 19.75 -11.23 6.74
C ALA A 162 19.16 -9.85 6.42
N PHE A 163 19.27 -9.40 5.16
CA PHE A 163 18.70 -8.15 4.69
C PHE A 163 17.16 -8.11 4.83
N PHE A 164 16.45 -9.12 4.34
CA PHE A 164 14.98 -9.14 4.43
C PHE A 164 14.48 -9.33 5.86
N ARG A 165 15.18 -10.10 6.72
CA ARG A 165 14.87 -10.17 8.16
C ARG A 165 15.07 -8.83 8.86
N TRP A 166 16.12 -8.10 8.50
CA TRP A 166 16.30 -6.73 9.00
C TRP A 166 15.15 -5.83 8.56
N MET A 167 14.74 -5.93 7.29
CA MET A 167 13.65 -5.14 6.72
C MET A 167 12.32 -5.40 7.44
N GLU A 168 11.98 -6.66 7.66
CA GLU A 168 10.82 -7.11 8.43
C GLU A 168 10.80 -6.52 9.83
N ARG A 169 11.91 -6.67 10.59
CA ARG A 169 12.02 -6.06 11.93
C ARG A 169 11.82 -4.55 11.89
N LYS A 170 12.37 -3.87 10.88
CA LYS A 170 12.21 -2.42 10.72
C LYS A 170 10.79 -2.01 10.37
N ALA A 171 10.11 -2.76 9.51
CA ALA A 171 8.71 -2.53 9.19
C ALA A 171 7.84 -2.59 10.46
N TYR A 172 8.05 -3.61 11.29
CA TYR A 172 7.26 -3.81 12.52
C TYR A 172 7.56 -2.75 13.58
N GLN A 173 8.83 -2.41 13.79
CA GLN A 173 9.23 -1.38 14.76
C GLN A 173 8.70 0.02 14.46
N GLN A 174 8.34 0.30 13.21
CA GLN A 174 7.90 1.63 12.79
C GLN A 174 6.39 1.83 12.97
N ALA A 175 5.60 0.75 12.97
CA ALA A 175 4.15 0.79 13.15
C ALA A 175 3.76 1.15 14.58
N ASP A 176 2.71 1.95 14.75
CA ASP A 176 2.10 2.19 16.06
C ASP A 176 1.17 1.04 16.46
N VAL A 177 0.54 0.43 15.45
CA VAL A 177 -0.36 -0.71 15.60
C VAL A 177 -0.09 -1.68 14.48
N ILE A 178 0.04 -2.97 14.82
CA ILE A 178 0.12 -4.06 13.87
C ILE A 178 -1.20 -4.82 13.93
N THR A 179 -1.80 -5.10 12.78
CA THR A 179 -3.02 -5.91 12.67
C THR A 179 -2.74 -7.12 11.78
N THR A 180 -3.32 -8.26 12.15
CA THR A 180 -3.29 -9.52 11.38
C THR A 180 -4.72 -10.03 11.25
N HIS A 181 -4.97 -10.90 10.27
CA HIS A 181 -6.17 -11.75 10.26
C HIS A 181 -5.88 -13.13 10.87
#